data_AF-K0FY90-F1
#
_entry.id   AF-K0FY90-F1
#
_cell.length_a   1.000
_cell.length_b   1.000
_cell.length_c   1.000
_cell.angle_alpha   90.00
_cell.angle_beta   90.00
_cell.angle_gamma   90.00
#
_symmetry.space_group_name_H-M   'P 1'
#
loop_
_entity.id
_entity.type
_entity.pdbx_description
1 polymer ?
#
loop_
_entity_poly.entity_id
_entity_poly.type
_entity_poly.pdbx_seq_one_letter_code
_entity_poly.pdbx_strand_id
1 'polypeptide(L)'
;MILQILKVCIFFPAEGVLAKSIEISKDTMSKYELLRFIFDKFLLLGGNNNVKVMTYLNDQPNNKIINYKGGWGILKGYGVDIDLIKDKNEVKKESGNKLSFLLDGDVFISEKSLLNDLIMNCDILYCSTDLYDNHNEKTNDYNDWINNRLGNGEFVCFFLSEDGFPTFELVIMGREKNILDKIDISCLR
;
A
#
# COMPACT_ATOMS: atom_id res chain seq x y z
N MET A 1 -3.45 -1.58 29.83
CA MET A 1 -2.68 -1.93 28.61
C MET A 1 -3.69 -2.46 27.62
N ILE A 2 -4.17 -1.60 26.73
CA ILE A 2 -5.20 -1.96 25.75
C ILE A 2 -4.50 -2.83 24.71
N LEU A 3 -4.95 -4.09 24.54
CA LEU A 3 -4.62 -4.86 23.35
C LEU A 3 -5.20 -4.10 22.16
N GLN A 4 -4.35 -3.35 21.44
CA GLN A 4 -4.67 -3.03 20.06
C GLN A 4 -4.63 -4.35 19.30
N ILE A 5 -5.77 -4.64 18.69
CA ILE A 5 -5.97 -5.82 17.85
C ILE A 5 -5.09 -5.58 16.63
N LEU A 6 -4.17 -6.50 16.37
CA LEU A 6 -3.54 -6.69 15.06
C LEU A 6 -4.59 -6.36 14.00
N LYS A 7 -4.40 -5.27 13.24
CA LYS A 7 -5.27 -4.96 12.10
C LYS A 7 -5.09 -6.10 11.10
N VAL A 8 -5.91 -7.15 11.25
CA VAL A 8 -5.89 -8.31 10.37
C VAL A 8 -6.35 -7.79 9.02
N CYS A 9 -5.40 -7.60 8.12
CA CYS A 9 -5.68 -7.44 6.70
C CYS A 9 -6.26 -8.78 6.23
N ILE A 10 -7.59 -8.89 6.21
CA ILE A 10 -8.26 -10.08 5.66
C ILE A 10 -8.28 -9.89 4.15
N PHE A 11 -7.22 -10.33 3.50
CA PHE A 11 -7.15 -10.46 2.04
C PHE A 11 -7.48 -11.90 1.65
N PHE A 12 -8.26 -12.06 0.57
CA PHE A 12 -8.54 -13.35 -0.04
C PHE A 12 -7.84 -13.46 -1.39
N PRO A 13 -6.61 -14.02 -1.44
CA PRO A 13 -5.91 -14.22 -2.70
C PRO A 13 -6.66 -15.16 -3.62
N ALA A 14 -6.70 -14.80 -4.90
CA ALA A 14 -7.01 -15.75 -5.96
C ALA A 14 -5.99 -16.91 -5.98
N GLU A 15 -6.37 -18.01 -6.63
CA GLU A 15 -5.52 -19.19 -6.75
C GLU A 15 -4.16 -18.86 -7.41
N GLY A 16 -3.09 -19.50 -6.94
CA GLY A 16 -1.74 -19.35 -7.50
C GLY A 16 -0.95 -18.13 -7.01
N VAL A 17 -1.47 -17.36 -6.04
CA VAL A 17 -0.70 -16.29 -5.39
C VAL A 17 0.29 -16.86 -4.39
N LEU A 18 1.54 -16.42 -4.49
CA LEU A 18 2.61 -16.68 -3.55
C LEU A 18 2.92 -15.40 -2.76
N ALA A 19 3.40 -15.56 -1.53
CA ALA A 19 3.83 -14.45 -0.69
C ALA A 19 5.22 -14.73 -0.09
N LYS A 20 6.02 -13.69 0.01
CA LYS A 20 7.31 -13.66 0.73
C LYS A 20 7.25 -12.50 1.71
N SER A 21 7.68 -12.73 2.95
CA SER A 21 7.79 -11.66 3.93
C SER A 21 9.23 -11.42 4.37
N ILE A 22 9.50 -10.18 4.74
CA ILE A 22 10.83 -9.70 5.13
C ILE A 22 10.67 -8.89 6.41
N GLU A 23 11.17 -9.43 7.52
CA GLU A 23 11.24 -8.71 8.79
C GLU A 23 12.57 -7.95 8.89
N ILE A 24 12.50 -6.66 9.23
CA ILE A 24 13.66 -5.75 9.34
C ILE A 24 13.58 -4.94 10.64
N SER A 25 14.73 -4.76 11.30
CA SER A 25 14.85 -3.85 12.44
C SER A 25 14.79 -2.39 12.00
N LYS A 26 14.10 -1.57 12.79
CA LYS A 26 14.05 -0.11 12.61
C LYS A 26 15.43 0.55 12.69
N ASP A 27 16.38 -0.07 13.37
CA ASP A 27 17.77 0.42 13.46
C ASP A 27 18.57 0.14 12.17
N THR A 28 18.14 -0.84 11.36
CA THR A 28 18.82 -1.22 10.12
C THR A 28 18.37 -0.35 8.95
N MET A 29 17.06 -0.15 8.81
CA MET A 29 16.46 0.50 7.66
C MET A 29 15.05 1.01 7.99
N SER A 30 14.64 2.12 7.39
CA SER A 30 13.26 2.61 7.48
C SER A 30 12.30 1.85 6.55
N LYS A 31 10.99 1.93 6.82
CA LYS A 31 9.95 1.35 5.94
C LYS A 31 10.07 1.85 4.50
N TYR A 32 10.26 3.17 4.30
CA TYR A 32 10.46 3.73 2.96
C TYR A 32 11.70 3.16 2.26
N GLU A 33 12.83 3.04 2.97
CA GLU A 33 14.05 2.50 2.37
C GLU A 33 13.88 1.04 1.97
N LEU A 34 13.16 0.24 2.76
CA LEU A 34 12.85 -1.15 2.39
C LEU A 34 11.91 -1.20 1.18
N LEU A 35 10.85 -0.38 1.18
CA LEU A 35 9.93 -0.29 0.04
C LEU A 35 10.70 0.08 -1.24
N ARG A 36 11.51 1.13 -1.18
CA ARG A 36 12.35 1.56 -2.30
C ARG A 36 13.32 0.48 -2.74
N PHE A 37 14.01 -0.18 -1.81
CA PHE A 37 14.91 -1.29 -2.14
C PHE A 37 14.21 -2.38 -2.95
N ILE A 38 12.99 -2.76 -2.54
CA ILE A 38 12.19 -3.75 -3.26
C ILE A 38 11.81 -3.25 -4.65
N PHE A 39 11.28 -2.04 -4.76
CA PHE A 39 10.92 -1.46 -6.05
C PHE A 39 12.14 -1.31 -6.98
N ASP A 40 13.30 -0.89 -6.48
CA ASP A 40 14.54 -0.78 -7.28
C ASP A 40 14.95 -2.14 -7.86
N LYS A 41 14.76 -3.25 -7.15
CA LYS A 41 15.00 -4.60 -7.69
C LYS A 41 14.07 -4.94 -8.84
N PHE A 42 12.84 -4.42 -8.82
CA PHE A 42 11.87 -4.61 -9.90
C PHE A 42 12.04 -3.63 -11.07
N LEU A 43 12.46 -2.40 -10.80
CA LEU A 43 12.82 -1.41 -11.83
C LEU A 43 13.96 -1.92 -12.71
N LEU A 44 14.96 -2.60 -12.11
CA LEU A 44 16.04 -3.27 -12.85
C LEU A 44 15.55 -4.37 -13.81
N LEU A 45 14.30 -4.81 -13.68
CA LEU A 45 13.66 -5.78 -14.58
C LEU A 45 12.81 -5.12 -15.68
N GLY A 46 12.91 -3.79 -15.84
CA GLY A 46 12.20 -3.02 -16.88
C GLY A 46 10.95 -2.28 -16.40
N GLY A 47 10.75 -2.11 -15.10
CA GLY A 47 9.62 -1.38 -14.53
C GLY A 47 9.75 0.15 -14.63
N ASN A 48 8.63 0.86 -14.49
CA ASN A 48 8.58 2.32 -14.37
C ASN A 48 8.71 2.75 -12.89
N ASN A 49 9.31 3.90 -12.63
CA ASN A 49 9.42 4.53 -11.31
C ASN A 49 8.06 4.88 -10.67
N ASN A 50 6.96 4.73 -11.42
CA ASN A 50 5.61 4.87 -10.90
C ASN A 50 5.22 3.67 -10.03
N VAL A 51 4.69 3.99 -8.86
CA VAL A 51 4.12 3.06 -7.89
C VAL A 51 2.63 3.33 -7.83
N LYS A 52 1.84 2.28 -8.04
CA LYS A 52 0.41 2.31 -7.77
C LYS A 52 0.23 2.13 -6.27
N VAL A 53 -0.45 3.08 -5.63
CA VAL A 53 -0.74 3.06 -4.20
C VAL A 53 -2.23 2.88 -3.98
N MET A 54 -2.57 1.97 -3.09
CA MET A 54 -3.93 1.80 -2.58
C MET A 54 -3.88 1.94 -1.06
N THR A 55 -4.55 2.97 -0.55
CA THR A 55 -4.63 3.24 0.88
C THR A 55 -6.06 3.18 1.39
N TYR A 56 -6.18 2.81 2.67
CA TYR A 56 -7.44 2.67 3.35
C TYR A 56 -7.49 3.55 4.61
N LEU A 57 -8.58 4.30 4.73
CA LEU A 57 -8.95 5.05 5.93
C LEU A 57 -10.25 4.49 6.50
N ASN A 58 -10.18 3.87 7.66
CA ASN A 58 -11.29 3.23 8.35
C ASN A 58 -11.95 4.13 9.37
N ASP A 59 -13.21 3.83 9.67
CA ASP A 59 -13.95 4.30 10.84
C ASP A 59 -13.95 5.83 11.05
N GLN A 60 -13.86 6.58 9.94
CA GLN A 60 -13.98 8.03 9.94
C GLN A 60 -15.39 8.43 10.39
N PRO A 61 -15.54 9.49 11.19
CA PRO A 61 -16.86 9.88 11.67
C PRO A 61 -17.74 10.33 10.49
N ASN A 62 -18.95 9.77 10.38
CA ASN A 62 -19.91 10.21 9.37
C ASN A 62 -20.50 11.58 9.75
N ASN A 63 -19.80 12.65 9.39
CA ASN A 63 -20.24 14.03 9.61
C ASN A 63 -20.03 14.88 8.36
N LYS A 64 -20.59 16.10 8.37
CA LYS A 64 -20.54 17.01 7.21
C LYS A 64 -19.12 17.37 6.79
N ILE A 65 -18.19 17.50 7.74
CA ILE A 65 -16.79 17.90 7.46
C ILE A 65 -16.07 16.78 6.73
N ILE A 66 -16.19 15.54 7.22
CA ILE A 66 -15.58 14.35 6.60
C ILE A 66 -16.16 14.11 5.21
N ASN A 67 -17.49 14.19 5.07
CA ASN A 67 -18.14 14.05 3.76
C ASN A 67 -17.70 15.12 2.75
N TYR A 68 -17.47 16.36 3.22
CA TYR A 68 -16.98 17.43 2.36
C TYR A 68 -15.52 17.25 1.95
N LYS A 69 -14.65 16.80 2.87
CA LYS A 69 -13.23 16.60 2.60
C LYS A 69 -12.95 15.39 1.71
N GLY A 70 -13.72 14.31 1.86
CA GLY A 70 -13.35 13.01 1.30
C GLY A 70 -12.09 12.43 1.95
N GLY A 71 -11.71 11.22 1.56
CA GLY A 71 -10.52 10.55 2.10
C GLY A 71 -9.21 11.24 1.71
N TRP A 72 -9.07 11.68 0.45
CA TRP A 72 -7.91 12.46 0.04
C TRP A 72 -7.80 13.79 0.81
N GLY A 73 -8.92 14.47 1.05
CA GLY A 73 -8.93 15.71 1.84
C GLY A 73 -8.65 15.49 3.33
N ILE A 74 -8.95 14.30 3.87
CA ILE A 74 -8.53 13.89 5.22
C ILE A 74 -7.01 13.75 5.27
N LEU A 75 -6.40 13.02 4.33
CA LEU A 75 -4.94 12.87 4.25
C LEU A 75 -4.24 14.23 4.09
N LYS A 76 -4.77 15.12 3.25
CA LYS A 76 -4.27 16.51 3.14
C LYS A 76 -4.33 17.23 4.49
N GLY A 77 -5.37 17.00 5.28
CA GLY A 77 -5.50 17.51 6.64
C GLY A 77 -4.47 16.96 7.63
N TYR A 78 -3.90 15.79 7.36
CA TYR A 78 -2.77 15.21 8.11
C TYR A 78 -1.40 15.67 7.62
N GLY A 79 -1.36 16.56 6.63
CA GLY A 79 -0.11 17.10 6.08
C GLY A 79 0.45 16.30 4.90
N VAL A 80 -0.27 15.29 4.39
CA VAL A 80 0.13 14.55 3.20
C VAL A 80 0.00 15.47 1.97
N ASP A 81 1.07 15.61 1.19
CA ASP A 81 1.05 16.38 -0.06
C ASP A 81 0.34 15.60 -1.19
N ILE A 82 -0.99 15.58 -1.13
CA ILE A 82 -1.82 14.85 -2.08
C ILE A 82 -1.73 15.39 -3.51
N ASP A 83 -1.16 16.58 -3.72
CA ASP A 83 -1.09 17.22 -5.05
C ASP A 83 0.00 16.55 -5.92
N LEU A 84 0.92 15.81 -5.29
CA LEU A 84 1.90 14.94 -5.97
C LEU A 84 1.33 13.58 -6.39
N ILE A 85 0.13 13.21 -5.93
CA ILE A 85 -0.54 11.95 -6.30
C ILE A 85 -1.35 12.16 -7.58
N LYS A 86 -1.03 11.40 -8.63
CA LYS A 86 -1.74 11.42 -9.92
C LYS A 86 -2.86 10.38 -9.95
N ASP A 87 -3.78 10.54 -10.90
CA ASP A 87 -4.87 9.60 -11.19
C ASP A 87 -5.69 9.17 -9.96
N LYS A 88 -5.86 10.11 -9.03
CA LYS A 88 -6.57 9.91 -7.77
C LYS A 88 -8.00 9.43 -7.99
N ASN A 89 -8.30 8.26 -7.45
CA ASN A 89 -9.65 7.72 -7.30
C ASN A 89 -9.99 7.53 -5.82
N GLU A 90 -11.28 7.61 -5.50
CA GLU A 90 -11.78 7.43 -4.14
C GLU A 90 -13.10 6.66 -4.17
N VAL A 91 -13.20 5.64 -3.32
CA VAL A 91 -14.44 4.92 -3.05
C VAL A 91 -14.81 5.09 -1.58
N LYS A 92 -15.99 5.67 -1.34
CA LYS A 92 -16.56 5.85 -0.01
C LYS A 92 -17.48 4.68 0.32
N LYS A 93 -17.26 4.04 1.47
CA LYS A 93 -18.15 3.02 2.05
C LYS A 93 -18.74 3.53 3.36
N GLU A 94 -20.02 3.33 3.56
CA GLU A 94 -20.73 3.72 4.79
C GLU A 94 -21.17 2.48 5.55
N SER A 95 -20.90 2.45 6.85
CA SER A 95 -21.36 1.40 7.76
C SER A 95 -21.83 2.03 9.06
N GLY A 96 -23.14 2.13 9.24
CA GLY A 96 -23.75 2.87 10.35
C GLY A 96 -23.30 4.34 10.36
N ASN A 97 -22.80 4.82 11.50
CA ASN A 97 -22.32 6.22 11.65
C ASN A 97 -20.83 6.39 11.29
N LYS A 98 -20.26 5.45 10.54
CA LYS A 98 -18.86 5.44 10.15
C LYS A 98 -18.70 5.44 8.63
N LEU A 99 -17.66 6.11 8.17
CA LEU A 99 -17.22 6.14 6.78
C LEU A 99 -15.85 5.48 6.68
N SER A 100 -15.67 4.68 5.65
CA SER A 100 -14.36 4.23 5.21
C SER A 100 -14.08 4.73 3.80
N PHE A 101 -12.82 5.04 3.52
CA PHE A 101 -12.36 5.52 2.22
C PHE A 101 -11.28 4.60 1.70
N LEU A 102 -11.49 4.11 0.49
CA LEU A 102 -10.50 3.40 -0.31
C LEU A 102 -9.95 4.39 -1.34
N LEU A 103 -8.64 4.60 -1.34
CA LEU A 103 -7.97 5.69 -2.04
C LEU A 103 -6.88 5.12 -2.93
N ASP A 104 -7.03 5.31 -4.24
CA ASP A 104 -6.13 4.78 -5.27
C ASP A 104 -5.45 5.91 -6.02
N GLY A 105 -4.17 5.76 -6.35
CA GLY A 105 -3.46 6.74 -7.16
C GLY A 105 -2.02 6.35 -7.45
N ASP A 106 -1.33 7.29 -8.10
CA ASP A 106 0.00 7.06 -8.67
C ASP A 106 1.02 7.99 -8.03
N VAL A 107 2.14 7.41 -7.60
CA VAL A 107 3.22 8.13 -6.93
C VAL A 107 4.57 7.67 -7.49
N PHE A 108 5.53 8.58 -7.66
CA PHE A 108 6.89 8.16 -7.99
C PHE A 108 7.59 7.58 -6.74
N ILE A 109 8.29 6.46 -6.88
CA ILE A 109 9.04 5.84 -5.77
C ILE A 109 10.11 6.78 -5.17
N SER A 110 10.57 7.77 -5.94
CA SER A 110 11.49 8.81 -5.49
C SER A 110 10.87 9.81 -4.51
N GLU A 111 9.54 9.89 -4.40
CA GLU A 111 8.83 10.81 -3.49
C GLU A 111 8.89 10.33 -2.04
N LYS A 112 10.08 10.44 -1.44
CA LYS A 112 10.36 9.97 -0.07
C LYS A 112 9.41 10.55 0.97
N SER A 113 9.16 11.87 0.93
CA SER A 113 8.30 12.50 1.95
C SER A 113 6.88 11.96 1.85
N LEU A 114 6.29 12.02 0.65
CA LEU A 114 4.94 11.56 0.40
C LEU A 114 4.72 10.09 0.79
N LEU A 115 5.63 9.19 0.40
CA LEU A 115 5.50 7.77 0.75
C LEU A 115 5.64 7.52 2.25
N ASN A 116 6.53 8.24 2.95
CA ASN A 116 6.57 8.17 4.42
C ASN A 116 5.28 8.68 5.05
N ASP A 117 4.76 9.81 4.57
CA ASP A 117 3.52 10.40 5.08
C ASP A 117 2.33 9.46 4.86
N LEU A 118 2.27 8.77 3.71
CA LEU A 118 1.27 7.73 3.45
C LEU A 118 1.46 6.52 4.37
N ILE A 119 2.69 6.05 4.59
CA ILE A 119 2.97 4.92 5.50
C ILE A 119 2.52 5.26 6.93
N MET A 120 2.66 6.51 7.37
CA MET A 120 2.37 6.95 8.74
C MET A 120 0.90 7.30 8.98
N ASN A 121 0.20 7.84 7.99
CA ASN A 121 -1.13 8.42 8.18
C ASN A 121 -2.28 7.54 7.67
N CYS A 122 -1.96 6.39 7.08
CA CYS A 122 -2.95 5.45 6.54
C CYS A 122 -3.11 4.24 7.44
N ASP A 123 -4.30 3.62 7.46
CA ASP A 123 -4.49 2.39 8.21
C ASP A 123 -3.74 1.22 7.57
N ILE A 124 -3.76 1.16 6.24
CA ILE A 124 -3.07 0.19 5.41
C ILE A 124 -2.63 0.91 4.13
N LEU A 125 -1.41 0.63 3.68
CA LEU A 125 -0.88 1.07 2.39
C LEU A 125 -0.41 -0.16 1.60
N TYR A 126 -1.09 -0.44 0.50
CA TYR A 126 -0.63 -1.37 -0.53
C TYR A 126 0.11 -0.59 -1.62
N CYS A 127 1.20 -1.15 -2.10
CA CYS A 127 1.98 -0.63 -3.22
C CYS A 127 2.13 -1.72 -4.28
N SER A 128 2.06 -1.34 -5.55
CA SER A 128 2.25 -2.24 -6.68
C SER A 128 3.06 -1.56 -7.78
N THR A 129 3.78 -2.36 -8.57
CA THR A 129 4.35 -1.88 -9.84
C THR A 129 3.28 -1.59 -10.85
N ASP A 130 3.54 -0.60 -11.70
CA ASP A 130 2.75 -0.37 -12.90
C ASP A 130 3.49 -0.99 -14.09
N LEU A 131 3.20 -2.27 -14.39
CA LEU A 131 3.84 -2.98 -15.50
C LEU A 131 3.02 -2.86 -16.79
N TYR A 132 1.71 -2.64 -16.66
CA TYR A 132 0.80 -2.57 -17.80
C TYR A 132 -0.18 -1.39 -17.66
N ASP A 133 -0.25 -0.53 -18.69
CA ASP A 133 -1.21 0.58 -18.83
C ASP A 133 -2.66 0.07 -18.98
N ASN A 134 -3.23 -0.51 -17.92
CA ASN A 134 -4.66 -0.81 -17.85
C ASN A 134 -5.35 0.24 -16.96
N HIS A 135 -5.57 1.42 -17.55
CA HIS A 135 -6.10 2.62 -16.89
C HIS A 135 -7.58 2.58 -16.48
N ASN A 136 -8.29 1.46 -16.58
CA ASN A 136 -9.76 1.47 -16.55
C ASN A 136 -10.43 0.43 -15.65
N GLU A 137 -9.78 -0.02 -14.58
CA GLU A 137 -10.44 -0.89 -13.62
C GLU A 137 -10.97 -0.10 -12.41
N LYS A 138 -12.29 0.13 -12.41
CA LYS A 138 -12.99 0.65 -11.23
C LYS A 138 -13.01 -0.43 -10.15
N THR A 139 -12.10 -0.35 -9.20
CA THR A 139 -12.07 -1.22 -8.02
C THR A 139 -12.97 -0.67 -6.93
N ASN A 140 -14.02 -1.42 -6.58
CA ASN A 140 -14.92 -1.07 -5.47
C ASN A 140 -14.42 -1.61 -4.11
N ASP A 141 -13.42 -2.49 -4.13
CA ASP A 141 -12.83 -3.10 -2.94
C ASP A 141 -11.32 -3.30 -3.07
N TYR A 142 -10.63 -3.40 -1.94
CA TYR A 142 -9.19 -3.66 -1.93
C TYR A 142 -8.87 -5.09 -2.40
N ASN A 143 -9.75 -6.08 -2.16
CA ASN A 143 -9.52 -7.44 -2.67
C ASN A 143 -9.50 -7.47 -4.20
N ASP A 144 -10.44 -6.76 -4.84
CA ASP A 144 -10.49 -6.64 -6.29
C ASP A 144 -9.22 -5.98 -6.81
N TRP A 145 -8.80 -4.87 -6.17
CA TRP A 145 -7.57 -4.17 -6.55
C TRP A 145 -6.34 -5.08 -6.46
N ILE A 146 -6.15 -5.78 -5.34
CA ILE A 146 -5.01 -6.67 -5.15
C ILE A 146 -5.06 -7.82 -6.17
N ASN A 147 -6.21 -8.48 -6.33
CA ASN A 147 -6.34 -9.62 -7.23
C ASN A 147 -6.17 -9.25 -8.70
N ASN A 148 -6.62 -8.06 -9.12
CA ASN A 148 -6.43 -7.57 -10.47
C ASN A 148 -4.96 -7.29 -10.77
N ARG A 149 -4.27 -6.58 -9.86
CA ARG A 149 -2.82 -6.31 -9.96
C ARG A 149 -2.03 -7.62 -10.06
N LEU A 150 -2.29 -8.56 -9.16
CA LEU A 150 -1.67 -9.88 -9.18
C LEU A 150 -2.03 -10.67 -10.46
N GLY A 151 -3.25 -10.53 -10.96
CA GLY A 151 -3.73 -11.13 -12.21
C GLY A 151 -3.02 -10.60 -13.45
N ASN A 152 -2.61 -9.33 -13.43
CA ASN A 152 -1.83 -8.68 -14.47
C ASN A 152 -0.33 -9.02 -14.40
N GLY A 153 0.08 -9.93 -13.51
CA GLY A 153 1.48 -10.31 -13.33
C GLY A 153 2.31 -9.29 -12.55
N GLU A 154 1.68 -8.30 -11.94
CA GLU A 154 2.32 -7.34 -11.04
C GLU A 154 2.53 -7.98 -9.66
N PHE A 155 3.40 -7.38 -8.85
CA PHE A 155 3.47 -7.72 -7.43
C PHE A 155 2.72 -6.68 -6.61
N VAL A 156 2.26 -7.07 -5.43
CA VAL A 156 1.69 -6.17 -4.43
C VAL A 156 2.45 -6.33 -3.14
N CYS A 157 2.83 -5.23 -2.49
CA CYS A 157 3.46 -5.27 -1.19
C CYS A 157 2.80 -4.34 -0.17
N PHE A 158 2.87 -4.70 1.09
CA PHE A 158 2.31 -3.93 2.21
C PHE A 158 3.03 -4.27 3.51
N PHE A 159 3.00 -3.34 4.48
CA PHE A 159 3.65 -3.54 5.78
C PHE A 159 2.71 -4.21 6.78
N LEU A 160 3.23 -5.24 7.45
CA LEU A 160 2.72 -5.78 8.69
C LEU A 160 3.55 -5.22 9.84
N SER A 161 3.02 -4.27 10.61
CA SER A 161 3.59 -3.88 11.90
C SER A 161 2.67 -2.91 12.63
N GLU A 162 2.59 -3.03 13.95
CA GLU A 162 2.11 -1.96 14.81
C GLU A 162 3.24 -0.96 15.12
N ASP A 163 2.86 0.30 15.29
CA ASP A 163 3.79 1.30 15.82
C ASP A 163 4.20 0.91 17.25
N GLY A 164 5.50 1.00 17.55
CA GLY A 164 6.07 0.63 18.85
C GLY A 164 6.89 -0.66 18.89
N PHE A 165 6.79 -1.55 17.88
CA PHE A 165 7.69 -2.71 17.78
C PHE A 165 9.07 -2.32 17.25
N PRO A 166 10.17 -2.99 17.67
CA PRO A 166 11.52 -2.70 17.17
C PRO A 166 11.74 -3.13 15.71
N THR A 167 10.89 -4.03 15.20
CA THR A 167 10.92 -4.53 13.83
C THR A 167 9.64 -4.19 13.09
N PHE A 168 9.69 -4.25 11.76
CA PHE A 168 8.53 -4.24 10.89
C PHE A 168 8.70 -5.30 9.80
N GLU A 169 7.59 -5.79 9.28
CA GLU A 169 7.57 -6.82 8.24
C GLU A 169 6.97 -6.24 6.95
N LEU A 170 7.64 -6.44 5.83
CA LEU A 170 7.08 -6.17 4.50
C LEU A 170 6.66 -7.49 3.88
N VAL A 171 5.40 -7.58 3.49
CA VAL A 171 4.86 -8.71 2.73
C VAL A 171 4.86 -8.33 1.25
N ILE A 172 5.31 -9.25 0.41
CA ILE A 172 5.36 -9.11 -1.05
C ILE A 172 4.63 -10.30 -1.65
N MET A 173 3.65 -10.03 -2.51
CA MET A 173 2.77 -11.03 -3.13
C MET A 173 2.93 -10.98 -4.65
N GLY A 174 2.88 -12.14 -5.31
CA GLY A 174 2.95 -12.27 -6.77
C GLY A 174 2.47 -13.64 -7.25
N ARG A 175 2.09 -13.77 -8.52
CA ARG A 175 1.67 -15.07 -9.10
C ARG A 175 2.81 -15.89 -9.71
N GLU A 176 3.89 -15.25 -10.16
CA GLU A 176 5.05 -15.98 -10.68
C GLU A 176 6.09 -16.25 -9.59
N LYS A 177 6.44 -17.52 -9.38
CA LYS A 177 7.54 -17.94 -8.50
C LYS A 177 8.87 -17.24 -8.84
N ASN A 178 9.08 -16.98 -10.14
CA ASN A 178 10.25 -16.27 -10.66
C ASN A 178 10.40 -14.83 -10.14
N ILE A 179 9.31 -14.12 -9.83
CA ILE A 179 9.36 -12.73 -9.36
C ILE A 179 9.84 -12.70 -7.90
N LEU A 180 9.31 -13.59 -7.05
CA LEU A 180 9.69 -13.65 -5.63
C LEU A 180 11.09 -14.25 -5.41
N ASP A 181 11.50 -15.19 -6.25
CA ASP A 181 12.85 -15.78 -6.23
C ASP A 181 13.94 -14.79 -6.67
N LYS A 182 13.59 -13.79 -7.51
CA LYS A 182 14.49 -12.70 -7.91
C LYS A 182 14.75 -11.67 -6.81
N ILE A 183 13.93 -11.63 -5.77
CA ILE A 183 14.14 -10.76 -4.62
C ILE A 183 15.20 -11.40 -3.70
N ASP A 184 16.47 -11.21 -4.04
CA ASP A 184 17.56 -11.57 -3.15
C ASP A 184 17.68 -10.54 -2.02
N ILE A 185 17.38 -11.02 -0.80
CA ILE A 185 17.39 -10.25 0.45
C ILE A 185 18.58 -10.63 1.34
N SER A 186 19.52 -11.44 0.84
CA SER A 186 20.69 -11.86 1.61
C SER A 186 21.56 -10.68 2.04
N CYS A 187 21.48 -9.55 1.32
CA CYS A 187 22.19 -8.31 1.66
C CYS A 187 21.50 -7.46 2.75
N LEU A 188 20.32 -7.84 3.25
CA LEU A 188 19.56 -7.10 4.27
C LEU A 188 19.68 -7.71 5.68
N ARG A 189 20.47 -8.78 5.86
CA ARG A 189 20.64 -9.52 7.11
C ARG A 189 21.98 -9.23 7.78
#